data_AF-A0A9X8ZYM2-F1
#
_entry.id   AF-A0A9X8ZYM2-F1
#
_cell.length_a   1.000
_cell.length_b   1.000
_cell.length_c   1.000
_cell.angle_alpha   90.00
_cell.angle_beta   90.00
_cell.angle_gamma   90.00
#
_symmetry.space_group_name_H-M   'P 1'
#
loop_
_entity.id
_entity.type
_entity.pdbx_description
1 polymer ?
#
loop_
_entity_poly.entity_id
_entity_poly.type
_entity_poly.pdbx_seq_one_letter_code
_entity_poly.pdbx_strand_id
1 'polypeptide(L)' 'SNARAYHEYAIEHGVTVYTMKDVREREIKDIITESIEVLRNQGVTSIYISLDMDVLDQAFAPGCPAIGPGGMDSTTLL' A
#
# COMPACT_ATOMS: atom_id res chain seq x y z
N SER A 1 -2.88 20.37 -4.99
CA SER A 1 -2.22 19.05 -5.01
C SER A 1 -2.73 18.27 -6.21
N ASN A 2 -1.85 17.53 -6.90
CA ASN A 2 -2.22 16.67 -8.04
C ASN A 2 -2.82 15.31 -7.61
N ALA A 3 -2.96 15.08 -6.29
CA ALA A 3 -3.36 13.79 -5.73
C ALA A 3 -4.65 13.21 -6.32
N ARG A 4 -5.68 14.04 -6.56
CA ARG A 4 -6.94 13.57 -7.16
C ARG A 4 -6.74 13.03 -8.58
N ALA A 5 -6.03 13.77 -9.42
CA ALA A 5 -5.80 13.37 -10.81
C ALA A 5 -4.98 12.07 -10.89
N TYR A 6 -4.00 11.88 -10.01
CA TYR A 6 -3.22 10.63 -9.95
C TYR A 6 -4.04 9.45 -9.43
N HIS A 7 -4.92 9.68 -8.45
CA HIS A 7 -5.84 8.66 -7.97
C HIS A 7 -6.81 8.21 -9.07
N GLU A 8 -7.44 9.16 -9.76
CA GLU A 8 -8.33 8.89 -10.89
C GLU A 8 -7.61 8.09 -11.99
N TYR A 9 -6.40 8.51 -12.38
CA TYR A 9 -5.59 7.78 -13.36
C TYR A 9 -5.31 6.33 -12.95
N ALA A 10 -4.96 6.09 -11.68
CA ALA A 10 -4.68 4.72 -11.20
C ALA A 10 -5.91 3.82 -11.31
N ILE A 11 -7.07 4.32 -10.89
CA ILE A 11 -8.34 3.56 -10.96
C ILE A 11 -8.75 3.31 -12.43
N GLU A 12 -8.62 4.32 -13.31
CA GLU A 12 -8.91 4.18 -14.74
C GLU A 12 -8.08 3.08 -15.43
N HIS A 13 -6.86 2.83 -14.94
CA HIS A 13 -5.97 1.80 -15.46
C HIS A 13 -6.08 0.46 -14.71
N GLY A 14 -7.09 0.30 -13.85
CA GLY A 14 -7.34 -0.95 -13.12
C GLY A 14 -6.32 -1.24 -12.02
N VAL A 15 -5.62 -0.23 -11.50
CA VAL A 15 -4.74 -0.39 -10.34
C VAL A 15 -5.60 -0.56 -9.09
N THR A 16 -5.41 -1.67 -8.37
CA THR A 16 -6.01 -1.87 -7.05
C THR A 16 -5.27 -1.03 -6.02
N VAL A 17 -6.00 -0.16 -5.31
CA VAL A 17 -5.44 0.73 -4.29
C VAL A 17 -6.07 0.40 -2.94
N TYR A 18 -5.22 0.10 -1.95
CA TYR A 18 -5.62 0.00 -0.54
C TYR A 18 -5.05 1.18 0.23
N THR A 19 -5.91 1.92 0.90
CA THR A 19 -5.56 3.08 1.71
C THR A 19 -5.18 2.66 3.13
N MET A 20 -4.59 3.58 3.88
CA MET A 20 -4.39 3.39 5.32
C MET A 20 -5.70 3.23 6.11
N LYS A 21 -6.84 3.67 5.57
CA LYS A 21 -8.14 3.37 6.17
C LYS A 21 -8.46 1.88 6.03
N ASP A 22 -8.25 1.31 4.84
CA ASP A 22 -8.47 -0.11 4.58
C ASP A 22 -7.57 -0.98 5.46
N VAL A 23 -6.29 -0.62 5.60
CA VAL A 23 -5.32 -1.31 6.48
C VAL A 23 -5.69 -1.24 7.97
N ARG A 24 -6.44 -0.22 8.39
CA ARG A 24 -6.94 -0.12 9.78
C ARG A 24 -8.24 -0.89 9.99
N GLU A 25 -9.09 -0.94 8.97
CA GLU A 25 -10.39 -1.64 9.02
C GLU A 25 -10.25 -3.14 8.74
N ARG A 26 -9.18 -3.54 8.04
CA ARG A 26 -8.85 -4.91 7.65
C ARG A 26 -7.39 -5.16 7.95
N GLU A 27 -7.04 -6.33 8.49
CA GLU A 27 -5.63 -6.66 8.70
C GLU A 27 -4.88 -6.68 7.36
N ILE A 28 -3.70 -6.03 7.30
CA ILE A 28 -2.90 -5.95 6.07
C ILE A 28 -2.56 -7.34 5.51
N LYS A 29 -2.41 -8.33 6.38
CA LYS A 29 -2.15 -9.72 6.00
C LYS A 29 -3.28 -10.32 5.17
N ASP A 30 -4.53 -10.00 5.50
CA ASP A 30 -5.69 -10.46 4.74
C ASP A 30 -5.74 -9.80 3.36
N ILE A 31 -5.48 -8.49 3.32
CA ILE A 31 -5.38 -7.72 2.06
C ILE A 31 -4.32 -8.32 1.14
N ILE A 32 -3.12 -8.59 1.67
CA ILE A 32 -2.00 -9.17 0.91
C ILE A 32 -2.36 -10.58 0.42
N THR A 33 -2.95 -11.42 1.29
CA THR A 33 -3.30 -12.80 0.95
C THR A 33 -4.31 -12.84 -0.19
N GLU A 34 -5.39 -12.06 -0.09
CA GLU A 34 -6.41 -11.93 -1.15
C GLU A 34 -5.78 -11.41 -2.45
N SER A 35 -4.93 -10.38 -2.37
CA SER A 35 -4.26 -9.81 -3.54
C SER A 35 -3.37 -10.83 -4.26
N ILE A 36 -2.63 -11.64 -3.50
CA ILE A 36 -1.79 -12.71 -4.06
C ILE A 36 -2.66 -13.79 -4.74
N GLU A 37 -3.79 -14.16 -4.14
CA GLU A 37 -4.71 -15.15 -4.74
C GLU A 37 -5.29 -14.64 -6.06
N VAL A 38 -5.71 -13.37 -6.11
CA VAL A 38 -6.18 -12.72 -7.35
C VAL A 38 -5.10 -12.77 -8.44
N LEU A 39 -3.87 -12.38 -8.13
CA LEU A 39 -2.75 -12.39 -9.09
C LEU A 39 -2.42 -13.82 -9.57
N ARG A 40 -2.44 -14.80 -8.66
CA ARG A 40 -2.22 -16.22 -9.01
C ARG A 40 -3.30 -16.73 -9.96
N ASN A 41 -4.57 -16.40 -9.72
CA ASN A 41 -5.68 -16.77 -10.60
C ASN A 41 -5.58 -16.14 -11.99
N GLN A 42 -4.85 -15.02 -12.12
CA GLN A 42 -4.53 -14.38 -13.41
C GLN A 42 -3.28 -14.98 -14.09
N GLY A 43 -2.65 -16.00 -13.50
CA GLY A 43 -1.47 -16.66 -14.05
C GLY A 43 -0.14 -15.96 -13.74
N VAL A 44 -0.10 -15.03 -12.77
CA VAL A 44 1.14 -14.39 -12.34
C VAL A 44 2.04 -15.40 -11.63
N THR A 45 3.26 -15.59 -12.14
CA THR A 45 4.23 -16.58 -11.64
C THR A 45 5.26 -16.00 -10.68
N SER A 46 5.37 -14.68 -10.59
CA SER A 46 6.37 -14.00 -9.77
C SER A 46 5.85 -12.63 -9.34
N ILE A 47 6.17 -12.24 -8.11
CA ILE A 47 5.76 -10.96 -7.53
C ILE A 47 7.02 -10.17 -7.20
N TYR A 48 7.06 -8.92 -7.65
CA TYR A 48 8.08 -7.96 -7.27
C TYR A 48 7.49 -6.99 -6.24
N ILE A 49 8.19 -6.80 -5.14
CA ILE A 49 7.79 -5.87 -4.08
C ILE A 49 8.68 -4.63 -4.18
N SER A 50 8.06 -3.49 -4.47
CA SER A 50 8.67 -2.17 -4.32
C SER A 50 8.19 -1.57 -3.01
N LEU A 51 9.10 -1.36 -2.07
CA LEU A 51 8.78 -0.81 -0.76
C LEU A 51 9.31 0.62 -0.65
N ASP A 52 8.40 1.59 -0.64
CA ASP A 52 8.72 2.97 -0.26
C ASP A 52 8.60 3.11 1.25
N MET A 53 9.64 3.65 1.90
CA MET A 53 9.73 3.70 3.36
C MET A 53 8.85 4.81 3.96
N ASP A 54 8.37 5.76 3.16
CA ASP A 54 7.45 6.80 3.62
C ASP A 54 6.01 6.31 3.86
N VAL A 55 5.73 5.03 3.57
CA VAL A 55 4.48 4.36 3.94
C VAL A 55 4.33 4.20 5.46
N LEU A 56 5.46 4.19 6.18
CA LEU A 56 5.48 4.18 7.64
C LEU A 56 5.12 5.56 8.18
N ASP A 57 4.46 5.58 9.33
CA ASP A 57 4.26 6.83 10.07
C ASP A 57 5.61 7.46 10.43
N GLN A 58 5.69 8.78 10.35
CA GLN A 58 6.89 9.55 10.67
C GLN A 58 7.52 9.21 12.04
N ALA A 59 6.72 8.72 13.00
CA ALA A 59 7.22 8.24 14.30
C ALA A 59 8.17 7.04 14.18
N PHE A 60 8.03 6.23 13.12
CA PHE A 60 8.82 5.03 12.88
C PHE A 60 9.83 5.19 11.73
N ALA A 61 9.59 6.13 10.79
CA ALA A 61 10.49 6.42 9.67
C ALA A 61 10.82 7.92 9.51
N PRO A 62 11.45 8.56 10.50
CA PRO A 62 11.71 10.01 10.47
C PRO A 62 12.77 10.44 9.44
N GLY A 63 13.51 9.50 8.85
CA GLY A 63 14.54 9.77 7.84
C GLY A 63 14.00 9.93 6.41
N CYS A 64 12.70 9.69 6.18
CA CYS A 64 12.10 9.83 4.86
C CYS A 64 11.92 11.31 4.48
N PRO A 65 12.13 11.70 3.21
CA PRO A 65 11.94 13.10 2.80
C PRO A 65 10.48 13.57 2.86
N ALA A 66 9.52 12.68 2.57
CA ALA A 66 8.10 12.97 2.49
C ALA A 66 7.34 12.37 3.70
N ILE A 67 7.56 12.94 4.88
CA ILE A 67 6.95 12.45 6.13
C ILE A 67 5.56 13.01 6.39
N GLY A 68 4.74 12.24 7.09
CA GLY A 68 3.45 12.68 7.62
C GLY A 68 2.89 11.69 8.64
N PRO A 69 1.88 12.11 9.43
CA PRO A 69 1.19 11.22 10.35
C PRO A 69 0.14 10.35 9.63
N GLY A 70 -0.20 9.21 10.24
CA GLY A 70 -1.28 8.32 9.81
C GLY A 70 -0.86 7.14 8.93
N GLY A 71 0.44 6.91 8.78
CA GLY A 71 1.03 5.74 8.12
C GLY A 71 1.02 4.47 8.98
N MET A 72 1.69 3.42 8.50
CA MET A 72 1.83 2.16 9.24
C MET A 72 2.86 2.25 10.36
N ASP A 73 2.71 1.44 11.40
CA ASP A 73 3.81 1.19 12.33
C ASP A 73 4.75 0.09 11.80
N SER A 74 5.93 -0.03 12.41
CA SER A 74 6.92 -1.04 12.00
C SER A 74 6.43 -2.48 12.19
N THR A 75 5.50 -2.73 13.11
CA THR A 75 4.95 -4.07 13.37
C THR A 75 4.00 -4.49 12.24
N THR A 76 3.20 -3.56 11.74
CA THR A 76 2.26 -3.80 10.63
C THR A 76 3.00 -4.08 9.32
N LEU A 77 4.18 -3.48 9.14
CA LEU A 77 5.01 -3.69 7.97
C LEU A 77 5.71 -5.07 7.95
N LEU A 78 6.04 -5.63 9.11
CA LEU A 78 6.83 -6.87 9.27
C LEU A 78 5.96 -8.13 9.31
#